data_AF-A0A9C8FXL5-F1
#
_entry.id   AF-A0A9C8FXL5-F1
#
_cell.length_a   1.000
_cell.length_b   1.000
_cell.length_c   1.000
_cell.angle_alpha   90.00
_cell.angle_beta   90.00
_cell.angle_gamma   90.00
#
_symmetry.space_group_name_H-M   'P 1'
#
loop_
_entity.id
_entity.type
_entity.pdbx_description
1 polymer ?
#
loop_
_entity_poly.entity_id
_entity_poly.type
_entity_poly.pdbx_seq_one_letter_code
_entity_poly.pdbx_strand_id
1 'polypeptide(L)'
;MARDISEKIREHIKQLVRTAGLPDNEESIEILEEGWQEKLETFEREVEERNMELSEEFDAEDERGALLMTYSGSLISVGPLTSKGRSVEYHSIGIRKDVPETAEASETELADDVEVDSVVMFSNGPIKKSSPIYKIAVIVEEMDEEEQTELLAEVTQVLSEDFIEVNKTLIQD
;
A
#
# COMPACT_ATOMS: atom_id res chain seq x y z
N MET A 1 -9.53 21.19 9.41
CA MET A 1 -9.20 20.64 10.73
C MET A 1 -8.17 19.56 10.44
N ALA A 2 -6.94 19.68 10.94
CA ALA A 2 -5.94 18.64 10.74
C ALA A 2 -6.50 17.34 11.33
N ARG A 3 -6.58 16.27 10.53
CA ARG A 3 -6.94 14.94 11.02
C ARG A 3 -5.81 14.50 11.94
N ASP A 4 -6.16 14.12 13.18
CA ASP A 4 -5.18 13.70 14.17
C ASP A 4 -4.59 12.35 13.71
N ILE A 5 -3.34 12.37 13.26
CA ILE A 5 -2.65 11.18 12.77
C ILE A 5 -2.21 10.34 13.97
N SER A 6 -2.38 9.02 13.91
CA SER A 6 -2.04 8.17 15.06
C SER A 6 -0.53 8.26 15.38
N GLU A 7 -0.19 8.13 16.66
CA GLU A 7 1.22 8.18 17.11
C GLU A 7 2.10 7.16 16.37
N LYS A 8 1.53 5.97 16.06
CA LYS A 8 2.19 4.94 15.26
C LYS A 8 2.57 5.43 13.86
N ILE A 9 1.65 6.08 13.15
CA ILE A 9 1.93 6.62 11.80
C ILE A 9 2.99 7.72 11.89
N ARG A 10 2.90 8.59 12.89
CA ARG A 10 3.89 9.65 13.11
C ARG A 10 5.29 9.10 13.38
N GLU A 11 5.41 8.00 14.13
CA GLU A 11 6.68 7.28 14.31
C GLU A 11 7.23 6.74 12.98
N HIS A 12 6.37 6.17 12.13
CA HIS A 12 6.77 5.73 10.79
C HIS A 12 7.21 6.90 9.90
N ILE A 13 6.52 8.03 9.95
CA ILE A 13 6.90 9.24 9.19
C ILE A 13 8.27 9.77 9.64
N LYS A 14 8.55 9.82 10.95
CA LYS A 14 9.87 10.21 11.47
C LYS A 14 11.00 9.32 10.94
N GLN A 15 10.73 8.02 10.78
CA GLN A 15 11.69 7.11 10.17
C GLN A 15 11.86 7.41 8.67
N LEU A 16 10.76 7.76 7.97
CA LEU A 16 10.80 8.12 6.56
C LEU A 16 11.62 9.38 6.30
N VAL A 17 11.51 10.44 7.12
CA VAL A 17 12.32 11.68 7.00
C VAL A 17 13.80 11.36 6.82
N ARG A 18 14.32 10.45 7.65
CA ARG A 18 15.73 10.03 7.62
C ARG A 18 16.09 9.30 6.33
N THR A 19 15.21 8.43 5.84
CA THR A 19 15.42 7.68 4.59
C THR A 19 15.22 8.53 3.33
N ALA A 20 14.39 9.57 3.42
CA ALA A 20 14.13 10.55 2.36
C ALA A 20 15.35 11.44 2.09
N GLY A 21 16.22 11.61 3.09
CA GLY A 21 17.29 12.60 3.08
C GLY A 21 16.81 14.02 3.39
N LEU A 22 15.63 14.16 4.00
CA LEU A 22 15.10 15.42 4.50
C LEU A 22 15.74 15.79 5.85
N PRO A 23 15.76 17.08 6.24
CA PRO A 23 16.18 17.49 7.58
C PRO A 23 15.33 16.81 8.67
N ASP A 24 15.97 16.26 9.72
CA ASP A 24 15.25 15.69 10.88
C ASP A 24 14.72 16.83 11.78
N ASN A 25 13.68 17.52 11.32
CA ASN A 25 13.02 18.64 11.98
C ASN A 25 11.48 18.55 11.86
N GLU A 26 10.77 19.35 12.67
CA GLU A 26 9.30 19.31 12.71
C GLU A 26 8.66 19.68 11.37
N GLU A 27 9.21 20.65 10.66
CA GLU A 27 8.73 21.07 9.33
C GLU A 27 8.74 19.91 8.32
N SER A 28 9.81 19.11 8.28
CA SER A 28 9.88 17.96 7.38
C SER A 28 8.93 16.83 7.79
N ILE A 29 8.65 16.70 9.10
CA ILE A 29 7.67 15.75 9.61
C ILE A 29 6.26 16.20 9.20
N GLU A 30 5.91 17.47 9.41
CA GLU A 30 4.61 18.05 9.06
C GLU A 30 4.31 17.90 7.55
N ILE A 31 5.30 18.20 6.69
CA ILE A 31 5.18 18.03 5.23
C ILE A 31 4.88 16.55 4.86
N LEU A 32 5.58 15.60 5.48
CA LEU A 32 5.33 14.18 5.21
C LEU A 32 4.02 13.67 5.83
N GLU A 33 3.57 14.24 6.95
CA GLU A 33 2.25 13.98 7.54
C GLU A 33 1.14 14.43 6.60
N GLU A 34 1.24 15.62 6.02
CA GLU A 34 0.29 16.12 5.00
C GLU A 34 0.25 15.18 3.80
N GLY A 35 1.40 14.80 3.25
CA GLY A 35 1.45 13.87 2.12
C GLY A 35 0.91 12.48 2.43
N TRP A 36 1.14 11.98 3.63
CA TRP A 36 0.57 10.70 4.03
C TRP A 36 -0.96 10.78 4.13
N GLN A 37 -1.50 11.89 4.63
CA GLN A 37 -2.95 12.12 4.69
C GLN A 37 -3.57 12.22 3.29
N GLU A 38 -2.93 12.96 2.37
CA GLU A 38 -3.38 13.04 0.98
C GLU A 38 -3.41 11.66 0.31
N LYS A 39 -2.36 10.85 0.49
CA LYS A 39 -2.33 9.46 0.01
C LYS A 39 -3.47 8.62 0.58
N LEU A 40 -3.75 8.76 1.87
CA LEU A 40 -4.84 8.04 2.51
C LEU A 40 -6.19 8.44 1.92
N GLU A 41 -6.42 9.74 1.72
CA GLU A 41 -7.64 10.27 1.12
C GLU A 41 -7.83 9.72 -0.31
N THR A 42 -6.76 9.69 -1.11
CA THR A 42 -6.80 9.08 -2.44
C THR A 42 -7.09 7.59 -2.38
N PHE A 43 -6.44 6.84 -1.47
CA PHE A 43 -6.72 5.41 -1.28
C PHE A 43 -8.20 5.14 -0.98
N GLU A 44 -8.75 5.84 0.02
CA GLU A 44 -10.15 5.66 0.43
C GLU A 44 -11.12 6.01 -0.71
N ARG A 45 -10.82 7.08 -1.46
CA ARG A 45 -11.62 7.48 -2.63
C ARG A 45 -11.61 6.41 -3.73
N GLU A 46 -10.45 5.90 -4.11
CA GLU A 46 -10.34 4.90 -5.18
C GLU A 46 -10.97 3.56 -4.79
N VAL A 47 -10.90 3.18 -3.51
CA VAL A 47 -11.60 2.03 -2.92
C VAL A 47 -13.12 2.19 -3.02
N GLU A 48 -13.64 3.37 -2.66
CA GLU A 48 -15.07 3.67 -2.77
C GLU A 48 -15.54 3.68 -4.23
N GLU A 49 -14.79 4.32 -5.14
CA GLU A 49 -15.12 4.41 -6.56
C GLU A 49 -15.19 3.05 -7.27
N ARG A 50 -14.47 2.05 -6.75
CA ARG A 50 -14.42 0.67 -7.29
C ARG A 50 -15.25 -0.34 -6.51
N ASN A 51 -16.07 0.12 -5.57
CA ASN A 51 -16.89 -0.73 -4.71
C ASN A 51 -16.09 -1.82 -3.97
N MET A 52 -14.84 -1.53 -3.59
CA MET A 52 -14.05 -2.44 -2.76
C MET A 52 -14.47 -2.30 -1.28
N GLU A 53 -14.36 -3.38 -0.51
CA GLU A 53 -14.71 -3.37 0.91
C GLU A 53 -13.46 -3.22 1.78
N LEU A 54 -13.48 -2.28 2.72
CA LEU A 54 -12.44 -2.18 3.74
C LEU A 54 -12.60 -3.31 4.76
N SER A 55 -11.51 -4.05 5.00
CA SER A 55 -11.47 -5.15 5.98
C SER A 55 -10.35 -4.93 6.99
N GLU A 56 -10.50 -5.53 8.17
CA GLU A 56 -9.44 -5.59 9.19
C GLU A 56 -8.48 -6.77 8.95
N GLU A 57 -8.94 -7.78 8.20
CA GLU A 57 -8.20 -8.99 7.87
C GLU A 57 -8.44 -9.45 6.42
N PHE A 58 -7.49 -10.18 5.85
CA PHE A 58 -7.59 -10.85 4.57
C PHE A 58 -6.99 -12.25 4.68
N ASP A 59 -7.85 -13.26 4.54
CA ASP A 59 -7.50 -14.68 4.68
C ASP A 59 -6.57 -15.11 3.54
N ALA A 60 -5.52 -15.85 3.88
CA ALA A 60 -4.55 -16.34 2.91
C ALA A 60 -5.18 -17.21 1.81
N GLU A 61 -6.26 -17.92 2.14
CA GLU A 61 -7.04 -18.79 1.25
C GLU A 61 -8.21 -18.07 0.55
N ASP A 62 -8.44 -16.78 0.81
CA ASP A 62 -9.51 -16.01 0.14
C ASP A 62 -9.27 -15.93 -1.37
N GLU A 63 -10.19 -16.44 -2.18
CA GLU A 63 -9.99 -16.50 -3.64
C GLU A 63 -9.90 -15.13 -4.31
N ARG A 64 -10.35 -14.08 -3.62
CA ARG A 64 -10.45 -12.71 -4.15
C ARG A 64 -9.11 -11.99 -4.12
N GLY A 65 -9.04 -10.91 -4.90
CA GLY A 65 -7.95 -9.95 -4.86
C GLY A 65 -8.11 -8.90 -3.76
N ALA A 66 -6.99 -8.34 -3.32
CA ALA A 66 -6.93 -7.29 -2.31
C ALA A 66 -5.87 -6.24 -2.61
N LEU A 67 -6.11 -5.02 -2.15
CA LEU A 67 -5.18 -3.90 -2.20
C LEU A 67 -4.86 -3.46 -0.76
N LEU A 68 -3.57 -3.37 -0.44
CA LEU A 68 -3.08 -3.06 0.89
C LEU A 68 -2.32 -1.73 0.87
N MET A 69 -2.61 -0.86 1.84
CA MET A 69 -1.81 0.32 2.13
C MET A 69 -1.04 0.11 3.42
N THR A 70 0.26 0.36 3.39
CA THR A 70 1.12 0.24 4.57
C THR A 70 1.21 1.56 5.35
N TYR A 71 1.65 1.48 6.61
CA TYR A 71 1.94 2.65 7.44
C TYR A 71 2.97 3.61 6.80
N SER A 72 3.88 3.10 5.96
CA SER A 72 4.84 3.95 5.23
C SER A 72 4.26 4.61 3.97
N GLY A 73 2.99 4.38 3.66
CA GLY A 73 2.34 4.88 2.44
C GLY A 73 2.83 4.17 1.17
N SER A 74 3.29 2.92 1.29
CA SER A 74 3.52 2.01 0.15
C SER A 74 2.25 1.21 -0.14
N LEU A 75 2.06 0.82 -1.40
CA LEU A 75 0.95 -0.01 -1.84
C LEU A 75 1.42 -1.44 -2.12
N ILE A 76 0.55 -2.40 -1.84
CA ILE A 76 0.72 -3.81 -2.18
C ILE A 76 -0.56 -4.28 -2.85
N SER A 77 -0.49 -4.66 -4.11
CA SER A 77 -1.58 -5.32 -4.83
C SER A 77 -1.40 -6.83 -4.69
N VAL A 78 -2.45 -7.52 -4.26
CA VAL A 78 -2.50 -8.97 -4.10
C VAL A 78 -3.59 -9.50 -5.02
N GLY A 79 -3.19 -10.16 -6.09
CA GLY A 79 -4.10 -10.75 -7.07
C GLY A 79 -4.97 -11.88 -6.50
N PRO A 80 -6.01 -12.27 -7.25
CA PRO A 80 -6.85 -13.41 -6.89
C PRO A 80 -6.03 -14.70 -6.76
N LEU A 81 -6.53 -15.63 -5.97
CA LEU A 81 -5.89 -16.94 -5.80
C LEU A 81 -6.18 -17.81 -7.01
N THR A 82 -5.14 -18.14 -7.77
CA THR A 82 -5.27 -19.06 -8.91
C THR A 82 -4.67 -20.42 -8.59
N SER A 83 -4.85 -21.39 -9.48
CA SER A 83 -4.17 -22.70 -9.41
C SER A 83 -2.64 -22.64 -9.35
N LYS A 84 -2.03 -21.50 -9.72
CA LYS A 84 -0.58 -21.27 -9.67
C LYS A 84 -0.14 -20.42 -8.48
N GLY A 85 -1.07 -19.98 -7.64
CA GLY A 85 -0.84 -18.95 -6.61
C GLY A 85 -1.34 -17.57 -7.06
N ARG A 86 -0.81 -16.52 -6.45
CA ARG A 86 -1.18 -15.12 -6.66
C ARG A 86 -0.12 -14.38 -7.47
N SER A 87 -0.54 -13.28 -8.09
CA SER A 87 0.37 -12.21 -8.50
C SER A 87 0.42 -11.17 -7.38
N VAL A 88 1.60 -10.64 -7.07
CA VAL A 88 1.76 -9.58 -6.07
C VAL A 88 2.65 -8.48 -6.62
N GLU A 89 2.20 -7.25 -6.49
CA GLU A 89 2.94 -6.05 -6.86
C GLU A 89 3.15 -5.17 -5.63
N TYR A 90 4.37 -4.67 -5.46
CA TYR A 90 4.75 -3.75 -4.40
C TYR A 90 5.20 -2.44 -5.01
N HIS A 91 4.69 -1.32 -4.48
CA HIS A 91 5.07 0.02 -4.89
C HIS A 91 5.62 0.80 -3.69
N SER A 92 6.94 0.99 -3.67
CA SER A 92 7.62 1.90 -2.76
C SER A 92 7.48 3.31 -3.31
N ILE A 93 6.49 4.04 -2.82
CA ILE A 93 6.15 5.31 -3.43
C ILE A 93 7.13 6.39 -2.97
N GLY A 94 8.21 6.51 -3.75
CA GLY A 94 9.01 7.71 -4.04
C GLY A 94 9.93 8.26 -2.96
N ILE A 95 9.79 7.88 -1.68
CA ILE A 95 10.58 8.51 -0.60
C ILE A 95 11.80 7.67 -0.24
N ARG A 96 11.68 6.34 -0.32
CA ARG A 96 12.72 5.42 0.10
C ARG A 96 13.67 5.11 -1.04
N LYS A 97 14.96 5.41 -0.85
CA LYS A 97 16.05 5.08 -1.78
C LYS A 97 16.64 3.69 -1.55
N ASP A 98 16.20 2.99 -0.50
CA ASP A 98 16.74 1.71 -0.06
C ASP A 98 15.91 0.48 -0.49
N VAL A 99 14.81 0.71 -1.19
CA VAL A 99 13.95 -0.32 -1.80
C VAL A 99 13.65 0.07 -3.25
N PRO A 100 13.41 -0.90 -4.15
CA PRO A 100 13.00 -0.59 -5.52
C PRO A 100 11.66 0.15 -5.52
N GLU A 101 11.47 1.05 -6.50
CA GLU A 101 10.22 1.81 -6.66
C GLU A 101 9.04 0.87 -6.88
N THR A 102 9.25 -0.19 -7.67
CA THR A 102 8.29 -1.26 -7.88
C THR A 102 8.98 -2.63 -7.80
N ALA A 103 8.25 -3.64 -7.34
CA ALA A 103 8.68 -5.03 -7.38
C ALA A 103 7.47 -5.94 -7.55
N GLU A 104 7.58 -6.94 -8.42
CA GLU A 104 6.50 -7.87 -8.75
C GLU A 104 6.96 -9.32 -8.57
N ALA A 105 6.03 -10.20 -8.19
CA ALA A 105 6.22 -11.64 -8.20
C ALA A 105 4.91 -12.34 -8.58
N SER A 106 5.02 -13.38 -9.39
CA SER A 106 3.92 -14.29 -9.69
C SER A 106 4.16 -15.65 -9.05
N GLU A 107 3.12 -16.47 -9.03
CA GLU A 107 3.16 -17.81 -8.42
C GLU A 107 3.56 -17.75 -6.93
N THR A 108 3.09 -16.71 -6.23
CA THR A 108 3.37 -16.48 -4.81
C THR A 108 2.18 -16.87 -3.94
N GLU A 109 2.46 -17.23 -2.70
CA GLU A 109 1.45 -17.48 -1.67
C GLU A 109 1.69 -16.51 -0.50
N LEU A 110 0.60 -16.15 0.18
CA LEU A 110 0.68 -15.52 1.48
C LEU A 110 1.19 -16.57 2.49
N ALA A 111 2.13 -16.18 3.34
CA ALA A 111 2.68 -17.10 4.34
C ALA A 111 1.70 -17.34 5.50
N ASP A 112 0.89 -16.32 5.81
CA ASP A 112 -0.14 -16.27 6.85
C ASP A 112 -1.20 -15.24 6.42
N ASP A 113 -2.33 -15.20 7.13
CA ASP A 113 -3.36 -14.18 6.96
C ASP A 113 -2.80 -12.76 7.12
N VAL A 114 -3.39 -11.80 6.42
CA VAL A 114 -2.98 -10.40 6.49
C VAL A 114 -3.93 -9.66 7.41
N GLU A 115 -3.39 -9.05 8.46
CA GLU A 115 -4.14 -8.22 9.41
C GLU A 115 -3.64 -6.77 9.37
N VAL A 116 -4.53 -5.82 9.62
CA VAL A 116 -4.14 -4.45 9.96
C VAL A 116 -3.20 -4.46 11.18
N ASP A 117 -2.26 -3.52 11.24
CA ASP A 117 -1.17 -3.43 12.21
C ASP A 117 -0.11 -4.55 12.16
N SER A 118 -0.27 -5.53 11.27
CA SER A 118 0.68 -6.62 11.05
C SER A 118 1.46 -6.46 9.75
N VAL A 119 2.55 -7.20 9.60
CA VAL A 119 3.39 -7.17 8.39
C VAL A 119 2.97 -8.30 7.45
N VAL A 120 2.89 -8.03 6.16
CA VAL A 120 2.64 -9.10 5.18
C VAL A 120 3.93 -9.87 4.90
N MET A 121 3.79 -11.18 4.82
CA MET A 121 4.86 -12.13 4.54
C MET A 121 4.43 -13.02 3.38
N PHE A 122 5.34 -13.24 2.45
CA PHE A 122 5.10 -14.09 1.28
C PHE A 122 6.07 -15.27 1.28
N SER A 123 5.62 -16.43 0.82
CA SER A 123 6.48 -17.61 0.68
C SER A 123 7.58 -17.39 -0.38
N ASN A 124 7.23 -16.69 -1.47
CA ASN A 124 8.13 -16.27 -2.54
C ASN A 124 7.63 -14.96 -3.19
N GLY A 125 7.60 -13.87 -2.43
CA GLY A 125 7.06 -12.57 -2.88
C GLY A 125 8.12 -11.54 -3.28
N PRO A 126 7.68 -10.38 -3.80
CA PRO A 126 8.57 -9.34 -4.33
C PRO A 126 9.39 -8.63 -3.23
N ILE A 127 8.94 -8.74 -1.99
CA ILE A 127 9.58 -8.18 -0.80
C ILE A 127 9.68 -9.25 0.28
N LYS A 128 10.76 -9.22 1.07
CA LYS A 128 10.94 -10.14 2.21
C LYS A 128 10.00 -9.83 3.38
N LYS A 129 9.65 -8.56 3.55
CA LYS A 129 8.83 -8.05 4.65
C LYS A 129 8.35 -6.64 4.32
N SER A 130 7.06 -6.36 4.54
CA SER A 130 6.52 -5.01 4.44
C SER A 130 6.70 -4.22 5.75
N SER A 131 6.46 -2.91 5.70
CA SER A 131 5.98 -2.16 6.87
C SER A 131 4.60 -2.69 7.30
N PRO A 132 4.16 -2.42 8.55
CA PRO A 132 2.83 -2.83 8.98
C PRO A 132 1.74 -2.33 8.02
N ILE A 133 0.69 -3.12 7.84
CA ILE A 133 -0.48 -2.78 7.05
C ILE A 133 -1.34 -1.78 7.82
N TYR A 134 -1.75 -0.71 7.16
CA TYR A 134 -2.63 0.31 7.69
C TYR A 134 -4.08 0.11 7.24
N LYS A 135 -4.29 -0.25 5.96
CA LYS A 135 -5.60 -0.57 5.41
C LYS A 135 -5.53 -1.74 4.43
N ILE A 136 -6.63 -2.50 4.41
CA ILE A 136 -6.89 -3.60 3.49
C ILE A 136 -8.20 -3.26 2.78
N ALA A 137 -8.19 -3.32 1.46
CA ALA A 137 -9.39 -3.24 0.62
C ALA A 137 -9.51 -4.54 -0.18
N VAL A 138 -10.65 -5.22 -0.10
CA VAL A 138 -10.88 -6.51 -0.75
C VAL A 138 -11.92 -6.32 -1.85
N ILE A 139 -11.73 -7.00 -2.99
CA ILE A 139 -12.76 -7.03 -4.04
C ILE A 139 -13.95 -7.82 -3.52
N VAL A 140 -15.17 -7.30 -3.70
CA VAL A 140 -16.41 -7.96 -3.23
C VAL A 140 -17.43 -8.23 -4.32
N GLU A 141 -17.24 -7.66 -5.51
CA GLU A 141 -18.09 -7.96 -6.65
C GLU A 141 -17.77 -9.36 -7.18
N GLU A 142 -18.81 -10.10 -7.59
CA GLU A 142 -18.62 -11.38 -8.28
C GLU A 142 -17.98 -11.12 -9.64
N MET A 143 -16.66 -11.28 -9.69
CA MET A 143 -15.81 -11.05 -10.86
C MET A 143 -14.90 -12.27 -11.05
N ASP A 144 -14.61 -12.63 -12.30
CA ASP A 144 -13.66 -13.70 -12.57
C ASP A 144 -12.20 -13.28 -12.30
N GLU A 145 -11.26 -14.23 -12.36
CA GLU A 145 -9.84 -13.99 -12.06
C GLU A 145 -9.23 -12.91 -12.97
N GLU A 146 -9.67 -12.82 -14.23
CA GLU A 146 -9.16 -11.86 -15.22
C GLU A 146 -9.69 -10.46 -14.90
N GLU A 147 -10.99 -10.34 -14.68
CA GLU A 147 -11.64 -9.07 -14.30
C GLU A 147 -11.08 -8.50 -12.99
N GLN A 148 -10.85 -9.33 -11.97
CA GLN A 148 -10.22 -8.90 -10.72
C GLN A 148 -8.78 -8.40 -10.94
N THR A 149 -8.03 -9.08 -11.81
CA THR A 149 -6.66 -8.69 -12.15
C THR A 149 -6.64 -7.34 -12.87
N GLU A 150 -7.57 -7.11 -13.81
CA GLU A 150 -7.71 -5.83 -14.52
C GLU A 150 -8.07 -4.69 -13.56
N LEU A 151 -9.05 -4.89 -12.68
CA LEU A 151 -9.45 -3.90 -11.68
C LEU A 151 -8.28 -3.53 -10.76
N LEU A 152 -7.54 -4.54 -10.27
CA LEU A 152 -6.36 -4.33 -9.43
C LEU A 152 -5.25 -3.58 -10.16
N ALA A 153 -5.00 -3.90 -11.43
CA ALA A 153 -3.99 -3.20 -12.22
C ALA A 153 -4.37 -1.73 -12.42
N GLU A 154 -5.63 -1.44 -12.77
CA GLU A 154 -6.11 -0.06 -12.95
C GLU A 154 -6.03 0.75 -11.65
N VAL A 155 -6.54 0.23 -10.53
CA VAL A 155 -6.53 0.95 -9.25
C VAL A 155 -5.10 1.16 -8.74
N THR A 156 -4.24 0.16 -8.91
CA THR A 156 -2.84 0.24 -8.46
C THR A 156 -2.07 1.26 -9.29
N GLN A 157 -2.33 1.33 -10.60
CA GLN A 157 -1.74 2.34 -11.47
C GLN A 157 -2.15 3.76 -11.05
N VAL A 158 -3.46 4.02 -10.92
CA VAL A 158 -3.97 5.35 -10.54
C VAL A 158 -3.40 5.79 -9.19
N LEU A 159 -3.47 4.93 -8.18
CA LEU A 159 -2.94 5.24 -6.86
C LEU A 159 -1.42 5.45 -6.87
N SER A 160 -0.68 4.66 -7.64
CA SER A 160 0.77 4.81 -7.75
C SER A 160 1.16 6.16 -8.36
N GLU A 161 0.47 6.57 -9.42
CA GLU A 161 0.68 7.88 -10.07
C GLU A 161 0.37 9.02 -9.12
N ASP A 162 -0.79 9.01 -8.47
CA ASP A 162 -1.21 10.03 -7.50
C ASP A 162 -0.25 10.12 -6.31
N PHE A 163 0.13 8.99 -5.73
CA PHE A 163 1.01 8.97 -4.57
C PHE A 163 2.43 9.45 -4.92
N ILE A 164 2.89 9.23 -6.17
CA ILE A 164 4.16 9.79 -6.68
C ILE A 164 4.04 11.32 -6.80
N GLU A 165 2.92 11.82 -7.32
CA GLU A 165 2.66 13.25 -7.45
C GLU A 165 2.61 13.96 -6.09
N VAL A 166 1.96 13.36 -5.10
CA VAL A 166 1.97 13.83 -3.71
C VAL A 166 3.41 14.00 -3.21
N ASN A 167 4.27 12.99 -3.37
CA ASN A 167 5.65 13.11 -2.89
C ASN A 167 6.46 14.15 -3.65
N LYS A 168 6.27 14.29 -4.97
CA LYS A 168 6.95 15.31 -5.77
C LYS A 168 6.56 16.72 -5.36
N THR A 169 5.30 16.92 -4.98
CA THR A 169 4.79 18.23 -4.55
C THR A 169 5.38 18.65 -3.21
N LEU A 170 5.64 17.67 -2.33
CA LEU A 170 6.12 17.88 -0.97
C LEU A 170 7.65 17.91 -0.86
N ILE A 171 8.33 17.11 -1.70
CA ILE A 171 9.78 17.00 -1.78
C ILE A 171 10.22 17.77 -3.03
N GLN A 172 10.05 19.09 -3.03
CA GLN A 172 10.67 19.92 -4.06
C GLN A 172 12.18 20.06 -3.78
N ASP A 173 12.99 19.96 -4.84
CA ASP A 173 14.43 20.24 -4.85
C ASP A 173 14.78 21.67 -4.39
#